data_AF-A0A7V0I8P3-F1
#
_entry.id   AF-A0A7V0I8P3-F1
#
_cell.length_a   1.000
_cell.length_b   1.000
_cell.length_c   1.000
_cell.angle_alpha   90.00
_cell.angle_beta   90.00
_cell.angle_gamma   90.00
#
_symmetry.space_group_name_H-M   'P 1'
#
loop_
_entity.id
_entity.type
_entity.pdbx_description
1 polymer ?
#
loop_
_entity_poly.entity_id
_entity_poly.type
_entity_poly.pdbx_seq_one_letter_code
_entity_poly.pdbx_strand_id
1 'polypeptide(L)'
;MLKKLEWIAIMTLVFSVVWLSAIPSKQVGTTCSHPEIAGGAGTYGVPFVVSSAASRLRWGLKAIRAPEAWRITQGSEEVIVAIIDSGIDYTVPLLRDHMWKNPDEIPDNGIDDDKNGYVDDVHGWDFRDND
;
A
#
# COMPACT_ATOMS: atom_id res chain seq x y z
N MET A 1 -9.30 43.73 14.52
CA MET A 1 -9.05 42.93 13.30
C MET A 1 -7.58 43.03 12.83
N LEU A 2 -6.60 42.93 13.74
CA LEU A 2 -5.17 43.09 13.38
C LEU A 2 -4.25 42.10 14.13
N LYS A 3 -4.71 40.85 14.34
CA LYS A 3 -3.89 39.77 14.90
C LYS A 3 -3.77 38.54 13.99
N LYS A 4 -4.44 38.56 12.83
CA LYS A 4 -4.54 37.40 11.92
C LYS A 4 -3.51 37.40 10.79
N LEU A 5 -2.77 38.50 10.58
CA LEU A 5 -1.77 38.61 9.51
C LEU A 5 -0.34 38.23 9.92
N GLU A 6 0.02 38.27 11.21
CA GLU A 6 1.39 37.92 11.62
C GLU A 6 1.68 36.41 11.58
N TRP A 7 0.64 35.58 11.67
CA TRP A 7 0.77 34.11 11.61
C TRP A 7 1.06 33.58 10.20
N ILE A 8 0.62 34.29 9.16
CA ILE A 8 0.80 33.86 7.76
C ILE A 8 2.25 34.07 7.30
N ALA A 9 2.94 35.09 7.81
CA ALA A 9 4.32 35.38 7.41
C ALA A 9 5.35 34.37 7.97
N ILE A 10 5.08 33.75 9.13
CA ILE A 10 6.00 32.80 9.77
C ILE A 10 5.94 31.42 9.09
N MET A 11 4.77 31.01 8.58
CA MET A 11 4.61 29.69 7.94
C MET A 11 5.26 29.58 6.56
N THR A 12 5.43 30.68 5.83
CA THR A 12 6.06 30.66 4.49
C THR A 12 7.59 30.61 4.55
N LEU A 13 8.21 31.00 5.67
CA LEU A 13 9.67 30.99 5.82
C LEU A 13 10.23 29.61 6.17
N VAL A 14 9.45 28.78 6.87
CA VAL A 14 9.87 27.42 7.29
C VAL A 14 9.91 26.44 6.10
N PHE A 15 9.07 26.67 5.07
CA PHE A 15 9.00 25.80 3.89
C PHE A 15 10.18 25.95 2.91
N SER A 16 10.93 27.06 2.96
CA SER A 16 12.04 27.30 2.00
C SER A 16 13.41 26.78 2.47
N VAL A 17 13.60 26.51 3.78
CA VAL A 17 14.91 26.10 4.32
C VAL A 17 15.11 24.59 4.30
N VAL A 18 14.04 23.80 4.23
CA VAL A 18 14.10 22.33 4.26
C VAL A 18 14.44 21.72 2.88
N TRP A 19 14.50 22.52 1.80
CA TRP A 19 14.76 22.04 0.44
C TRP A 19 16.13 22.45 -0.13
N LEU A 20 17.23 22.31 0.62
CA LEU A 20 18.58 22.42 0.01
C LEU A 20 19.72 21.67 0.72
N SER A 21 19.46 20.60 1.45
CA SER A 21 20.56 19.73 1.92
C SER A 21 20.13 18.29 2.09
N ALA A 22 20.39 17.48 1.04
CA ALA A 22 20.94 16.12 1.09
C ALA A 22 20.32 15.20 0.02
N ILE A 23 20.96 15.12 -1.14
CA ILE A 23 20.95 13.89 -1.94
C ILE A 23 22.41 13.55 -2.25
N PRO A 24 23.08 12.68 -1.45
CA PRO A 24 24.33 12.09 -1.87
C PRO A 24 24.05 11.00 -2.91
N SER A 25 24.43 11.26 -4.16
CA SER A 25 24.39 10.27 -5.24
C SER A 25 25.44 9.17 -4.99
N LYS A 26 25.05 8.04 -4.38
CA LYS A 26 25.85 6.83 -4.48
C LYS A 26 25.61 6.20 -5.86
N GLN A 27 26.61 6.33 -6.74
CA GLN A 27 26.75 5.49 -7.93
C GLN A 27 26.98 4.05 -7.44
N VAL A 28 25.90 3.26 -7.39
CA VAL A 28 26.00 1.80 -7.17
C VAL A 28 26.47 1.19 -8.48
N GLY A 29 27.66 0.59 -8.43
CA GLY A 29 28.30 -0.04 -9.57
C GLY A 29 27.44 -1.15 -10.18
N THR A 30 27.31 -1.08 -11.49
CA THR A 30 26.85 -2.16 -12.35
C THR A 30 27.80 -3.35 -12.21
N THR A 31 27.33 -4.43 -11.59
CA THR A 31 27.79 -5.76 -11.96
C THR A 31 26.57 -6.58 -12.36
N CYS A 32 26.30 -6.58 -13.67
CA CYS A 32 25.49 -7.62 -14.28
C CYS A 32 26.28 -8.92 -14.16
N SER A 33 26.00 -9.71 -13.13
CA SER A 33 26.29 -11.14 -13.18
C SER A 33 24.96 -11.84 -13.32
N HIS A 34 24.64 -12.18 -14.57
CA HIS A 34 23.62 -13.17 -14.87
C HIS A 34 24.20 -14.55 -14.52
N PRO A 35 23.62 -15.32 -13.58
CA PRO A 35 23.86 -16.74 -13.55
C PRO A 35 22.84 -17.39 -14.49
N GLU A 36 23.28 -17.62 -15.71
CA GLU A 36 22.78 -18.75 -16.49
C GLU A 36 23.25 -19.98 -15.71
N ILE A 37 22.34 -20.66 -14.99
CA ILE A 37 22.62 -22.00 -14.47
C ILE A 37 21.51 -22.91 -14.98
N ALA A 38 21.78 -23.44 -16.17
CA ALA A 38 21.18 -24.65 -16.67
C ALA A 38 21.75 -25.85 -15.90
N GLY A 39 20.86 -26.65 -15.30
CA GLY A 39 21.09 -28.07 -14.98
C GLY A 39 22.12 -28.42 -13.89
N GLY A 40 21.72 -29.28 -12.95
CA GLY A 40 22.68 -30.06 -12.16
C GLY A 40 22.22 -30.36 -10.74
N ALA A 41 21.82 -31.62 -10.50
CA ALA A 41 21.62 -32.18 -9.18
C ALA A 41 22.94 -32.23 -8.40
N GLY A 42 22.93 -31.86 -7.12
CA GLY A 42 24.09 -32.00 -6.23
C GLY A 42 23.90 -31.32 -4.88
N THR A 43 23.86 -32.11 -3.82
CA THR A 43 23.75 -31.72 -2.42
C THR A 43 25.08 -31.18 -1.86
N TYR A 44 24.97 -30.56 -0.67
CA TYR A 44 25.98 -30.33 0.38
C TYR A 44 26.51 -28.89 0.57
N GLY A 45 26.29 -28.41 1.80
CA GLY A 45 26.76 -27.14 2.32
C GLY A 45 25.79 -26.00 2.02
N VAL A 46 24.74 -25.85 2.82
CA VAL A 46 24.01 -24.58 2.85
C VAL A 46 24.75 -23.63 3.79
N PRO A 47 25.63 -22.72 3.32
CA PRO A 47 25.70 -21.45 4.02
C PRO A 47 24.27 -20.92 4.00
N PHE A 48 23.79 -20.43 5.13
CA PHE A 48 22.55 -19.66 5.20
C PHE A 48 22.70 -18.47 4.25
N VAL A 49 22.43 -18.70 2.96
CA VAL A 49 22.20 -17.64 2.00
C VAL A 49 20.84 -17.18 2.41
N VAL A 50 20.83 -16.09 3.17
CA VAL A 50 19.68 -15.25 3.44
C VAL A 50 18.91 -15.22 2.12
N SER A 51 17.83 -15.99 2.01
CA SER A 51 16.97 -15.91 0.84
C SER A 51 16.40 -14.51 0.96
N SER A 52 17.05 -13.56 0.31
CA SER A 52 16.66 -12.18 0.37
C SER A 52 15.17 -12.17 0.03
N ALA A 53 14.36 -11.42 0.76
CA ALA A 53 12.91 -11.37 0.51
C ALA A 53 12.61 -11.15 -0.99
N ALA A 54 13.52 -10.48 -1.71
CA ALA A 54 13.56 -10.32 -3.15
C ALA A 54 13.53 -11.63 -3.97
N SER A 55 14.23 -12.69 -3.56
CA SER A 55 14.27 -13.98 -4.26
C SER A 55 12.89 -14.66 -4.34
N ARG A 56 12.05 -14.50 -3.30
CA ARG A 56 10.72 -15.10 -3.18
C ARG A 56 9.58 -14.28 -3.80
N LEU A 57 9.86 -13.09 -4.31
CA LEU A 57 8.81 -12.27 -4.94
C LEU A 57 8.30 -12.90 -6.23
N ARG A 58 6.98 -12.86 -6.42
CA ARG A 58 6.34 -13.26 -7.69
C ARG A 58 6.90 -12.42 -8.83
N TRP A 59 6.97 -12.99 -10.03
CA TRP A 59 7.58 -12.34 -11.19
C TRP A 59 6.96 -10.97 -11.49
N GLY A 60 5.63 -10.81 -11.33
CA GLY A 60 4.93 -9.55 -11.60
C GLY A 60 5.40 -8.41 -10.69
N LEU A 61 5.59 -8.69 -9.40
CA LEU A 61 6.10 -7.71 -8.42
C LEU A 61 7.54 -7.29 -8.73
N LYS A 62 8.36 -8.23 -9.24
CA LYS A 62 9.72 -7.94 -9.72
C LYS A 62 9.69 -7.09 -10.98
N ALA A 63 8.84 -7.43 -11.95
CA ALA A 63 8.74 -6.73 -13.23
C ALA A 63 8.33 -5.25 -13.06
N ILE A 64 7.45 -4.95 -12.11
CA ILE A 64 7.03 -3.57 -11.80
C ILE A 64 7.92 -2.87 -10.78
N ARG A 65 9.00 -3.51 -10.33
CA ARG A 65 9.94 -2.96 -9.33
C ARG A 65 9.25 -2.54 -8.02
N ALA A 66 8.29 -3.35 -7.56
CA ALA A 66 7.52 -3.09 -6.35
C ALA A 66 8.38 -2.87 -5.09
N PRO A 67 9.47 -3.63 -4.84
CA PRO A 67 10.31 -3.42 -3.66
C PRO A 67 10.96 -2.03 -3.60
N GLU A 68 11.36 -1.49 -4.74
CA GLU A 68 11.89 -0.12 -4.79
C GLU A 68 10.80 0.92 -4.55
N ALA A 69 9.59 0.70 -5.07
CA ALA A 69 8.45 1.57 -4.79
C ALA A 69 8.06 1.56 -3.30
N TRP A 70 8.06 0.39 -2.65
CA TRP A 70 7.75 0.24 -1.22
C TRP A 70 8.73 0.95 -0.29
N ARG A 71 9.96 1.24 -0.76
CA ARG A 71 10.91 2.08 -0.03
C ARG A 71 10.55 3.56 -0.03
N ILE A 72 9.69 3.98 -0.95
CA ILE A 72 9.19 5.36 -1.07
C ILE A 72 7.86 5.50 -0.32
N THR A 73 6.92 4.58 -0.57
CA THR A 73 5.64 4.52 0.14
C THR A 73 5.08 3.11 0.10
N GLN A 74 4.38 2.71 1.17
CA GLN A 74 3.64 1.45 1.22
C GLN A 74 2.13 1.65 1.06
N GLY A 75 1.68 2.89 0.82
CA GLY A 75 0.27 3.26 0.74
C GLY A 75 -0.17 4.17 1.89
N SER A 76 -1.47 4.47 1.91
CA SER A 76 -2.17 5.22 2.96
C SER A 76 -3.58 4.65 3.09
N GLU A 77 -4.11 4.59 4.31
CA GLU A 77 -5.51 4.19 4.57
C GLU A 77 -6.52 5.19 3.99
N GLU A 78 -6.08 6.41 3.65
CA GLU A 78 -6.90 7.42 2.98
C GLU A 78 -7.18 7.05 1.51
N VAL A 79 -6.40 6.15 0.91
CA VAL A 79 -6.60 5.71 -0.48
C VAL A 79 -7.55 4.52 -0.50
N ILE A 80 -8.81 4.78 -0.85
CA ILE A 80 -9.86 3.76 -0.98
C ILE A 80 -9.87 3.23 -2.42
N VAL A 81 -9.86 1.91 -2.58
CA VAL A 81 -9.90 1.23 -3.89
C VAL A 81 -11.16 0.38 -3.98
N ALA A 82 -12.04 0.70 -4.92
CA ALA A 82 -13.23 -0.10 -5.19
C ALA A 82 -12.89 -1.33 -6.06
N ILE A 83 -13.36 -2.51 -5.65
CA ILE A 83 -13.23 -3.77 -6.38
C ILE A 83 -14.62 -4.16 -6.89
N ILE A 84 -14.79 -4.22 -8.21
CA ILE A 84 -16.03 -4.66 -8.84
C ILE A 84 -15.79 -6.07 -9.39
N ASP A 85 -16.18 -7.08 -8.61
CA ASP A 85 -16.00 -8.51 -8.90
C ASP A 85 -17.21 -9.27 -8.30
N SER A 86 -17.05 -10.56 -8.05
CA SER A 86 -17.94 -11.47 -7.35
C SER A 86 -18.00 -11.28 -5.82
N GLY A 87 -17.40 -10.20 -5.31
CA GLY A 87 -17.27 -9.91 -3.89
C GLY A 87 -15.88 -10.21 -3.33
N ILE A 88 -15.75 -10.10 -2.01
CA ILE A 88 -14.50 -10.30 -1.27
C ILE A 88 -14.78 -11.02 0.04
N ASP A 89 -13.98 -12.05 0.34
CA ASP A 89 -14.06 -12.73 1.64
C ASP A 89 -13.32 -11.90 2.69
N TYR A 90 -14.08 -11.05 3.39
CA TYR A 90 -13.59 -10.20 4.47
C TYR A 90 -13.25 -10.99 5.75
N THR A 91 -13.52 -12.29 5.80
CA THR A 91 -13.16 -13.15 6.95
C THR A 91 -11.73 -13.65 6.90
N VAL A 92 -11.06 -13.55 5.74
CA VAL A 92 -9.65 -13.91 5.58
C VAL A 92 -8.76 -13.02 6.46
N PRO A 93 -7.96 -13.59 7.38
CA PRO A 93 -7.18 -12.80 8.34
C PRO A 93 -6.22 -11.78 7.72
N LEU A 94 -5.71 -12.06 6.51
CA LEU A 94 -4.78 -11.17 5.81
C LEU A 94 -5.44 -9.92 5.21
N LEU A 95 -6.77 -9.91 5.08
CA LEU A 95 -7.53 -8.80 4.51
C LEU A 95 -8.22 -7.95 5.57
N ARG A 96 -8.45 -8.50 6.77
CA ARG A 96 -9.20 -7.85 7.85
C ARG A 96 -8.81 -6.39 8.09
N ASP A 97 -7.52 -6.11 8.16
CA ASP A 97 -7.00 -4.78 8.49
C ASP A 97 -6.94 -3.83 7.27
N HIS A 98 -7.32 -4.32 6.09
CA HIS A 98 -7.32 -3.57 4.82
C HIS A 98 -8.72 -3.44 4.21
N MET A 99 -9.74 -3.99 4.86
CA MET A 99 -11.12 -3.82 4.44
C MET A 99 -11.58 -2.40 4.75
N TRP A 100 -12.10 -1.72 3.73
CA TRP A 100 -12.83 -0.48 3.95
C TRP A 100 -14.10 -0.77 4.77
N LYS A 101 -14.43 0.17 5.65
CA LYS A 101 -15.66 0.16 6.42
C LYS A 101 -16.40 1.46 6.17
N ASN A 102 -17.68 1.40 5.81
CA ASN A 102 -18.52 2.58 5.69
C ASN A 102 -18.61 3.28 7.06
N PRO A 103 -18.03 4.48 7.23
CA PRO A 103 -18.05 5.18 8.52
C PRO A 103 -19.43 5.73 8.87
N ASP A 104 -20.33 5.82 7.89
CA ASP A 104 -21.66 6.39 8.03
C ASP A 104 -22.73 5.31 8.32
N GLU A 105 -22.34 4.03 8.40
CA GLU A 105 -23.22 2.88 8.69
C GLU A 105 -23.00 2.30 10.10
N ILE A 106 -24.10 1.94 10.77
CA ILE A 106 -24.10 1.18 12.03
C ILE A 106 -24.42 -0.28 11.70
N PRO A 107 -23.45 -1.21 11.86
CA PRO A 107 -23.65 -2.61 11.48
C PRO A 107 -24.82 -3.28 12.21
N ASP A 108 -25.53 -4.13 11.46
CA ASP A 108 -26.57 -5.04 11.94
C ASP A 108 -27.77 -4.33 12.58
N ASN A 109 -28.07 -3.09 12.15
CA ASN A 109 -29.22 -2.33 12.67
C ASN A 109 -30.47 -2.43 11.76
N GLY A 110 -30.32 -2.92 10.52
CA GLY A 110 -31.40 -3.07 9.55
C GLY A 110 -31.88 -1.76 8.93
N ILE A 111 -31.05 -0.72 8.98
CA ILE A 111 -31.35 0.65 8.53
C ILE A 111 -30.25 1.09 7.56
N ASP A 112 -30.67 1.78 6.50
CA ASP A 112 -29.77 2.58 5.66
C ASP A 112 -29.50 3.91 6.39
N ASP A 113 -28.37 3.98 7.10
CA ASP A 113 -28.03 5.09 7.99
C ASP A 113 -27.53 6.31 7.20
N ASP A 114 -26.80 6.05 6.11
CA ASP A 114 -26.22 7.09 5.24
C ASP A 114 -27.18 7.58 4.13
N LYS A 115 -28.28 6.87 3.90
CA LYS A 115 -29.35 7.13 2.93
C LYS A 115 -28.89 7.02 1.48
N ASN A 116 -27.95 6.13 1.21
CA ASN A 116 -27.43 5.87 -0.13
C ASN A 116 -28.31 4.86 -0.92
N GLY A 117 -29.30 4.24 -0.28
CA GLY A 117 -30.22 3.26 -0.87
C GLY A 117 -29.85 1.80 -0.60
N TYR A 118 -28.81 1.54 0.18
CA TYR A 118 -28.32 0.22 0.55
C TYR A 118 -28.37 0.08 2.07
N VAL A 119 -28.97 -1.01 2.56
CA VAL A 119 -29.15 -1.22 4.00
C VAL A 119 -27.96 -1.99 4.54
N ASP A 120 -27.32 -1.49 5.61
CA ASP A 120 -26.18 -2.16 6.27
C ASP A 120 -24.98 -2.45 5.33
N ASP A 121 -24.64 -1.55 4.39
CA ASP A 121 -23.56 -1.72 3.41
C ASP A 121 -22.14 -1.49 3.99
N VAL A 122 -21.87 -2.13 5.13
CA VAL A 122 -20.71 -1.90 6.01
C VAL A 122 -19.36 -2.11 5.29
N HIS A 123 -19.27 -3.06 4.36
CA HIS A 123 -18.02 -3.42 3.66
C HIS A 123 -18.13 -3.32 2.13
N GLY A 124 -19.18 -2.65 1.65
CA GLY A 124 -19.59 -2.65 0.24
C GLY A 124 -20.95 -3.31 0.07
N TRP A 125 -21.30 -3.62 -1.17
CA TRP A 125 -22.64 -4.04 -1.56
C TRP A 125 -22.63 -5.15 -2.62
N ASP A 126 -23.51 -6.12 -2.48
CA ASP A 126 -23.82 -7.14 -3.49
C ASP A 126 -25.03 -6.72 -4.34
N PHE A 127 -24.75 -6.27 -5.56
CA PHE A 127 -25.77 -5.89 -6.52
C PHE A 127 -26.57 -7.06 -7.12
N ARG A 128 -26.11 -8.30 -6.93
CA ARG A 128 -26.79 -9.49 -7.46
C ARG A 128 -27.97 -9.86 -6.58
N ASP A 129 -27.73 -9.98 -5.28
CA ASP A 129 -28.71 -10.47 -4.32
C ASP A 129 -29.31 -9.32 -3.47
N ASN A 130 -28.78 -8.11 -3.61
CA ASN A 130 -29.26 -6.85 -3.02
C ASN A 130 -29.12 -6.82 -1.49
N ASP A 131 -27.92 -7.16 -1.02
CA ASP A 131 -27.47 -7.23 0.38
C ASP A 131 -25.97 -6.89 0.55
#